data_AF-A0A1Z8JM51-F1
#
_entry.id   AF-A0A1Z8JM51-F1
#
_cell.length_a   1.000
_cell.length_b   1.000
_cell.length_c   1.000
_cell.angle_alpha   90.00
_cell.angle_beta   90.00
_cell.angle_gamma   90.00
#
_symmetry.space_group_name_H-M   'P 1'
#
loop_
_entity.id
_entity.type
_entity.pdbx_description
1 polymer ?
#
loop_
_entity_poly.entity_id
_entity_poly.type
_entity_poly.pdbx_seq_one_letter_code
_entity_poly.pdbx_strand_id
1 'polypeptide(L)'
;MQYRGTAFEDYVLDQFIKVQLLFDESFKYVQVSQISDIPKSPIVANTSRTMFHKSTSIMKYMVQYLEELSNFQYFPLNPQFQKNIIKFYSIHKANFKSFTIEALIESFQDFLLKQPKISKSNSLYYIQIVQLVDVLLVCKSTSGEKSQLLAHREKLLACVYLQLPTISDEKLRQSICDSFEITPDILESKISQLNTVVSKTQVVNFFKSSPKLLSNFYQQDAFEEVEYYRSWLMKSQNLENDMINLFMDPMDNSTSMFSIPNQIQDTVALLAEIALDSSSKFFQGLIQCMQIWQVNPFHIQTAFIQVAANIKKDGRINPELVEKAFNLSYLAMPFQIQFLEWPYEEKKKFLQMSLQIYNDSIEDLKPFFGMFFVDQTNFTVVLSFLKLLKLNLKDVKLEIKKQLVSSADQRLRLHRERSKLNETDRTLRLQNLVKYLSYVSSDVNLLYNWKTNNKDLNMSFQIFENGSKILIRHPWN
;
A
#
# COMPACT_ATOMS: atom_id res chain seq x y z
N MET A 1 3.19 -7.19 26.13
CA MET A 1 4.51 -7.18 25.47
C MET A 1 4.85 -5.74 25.14
N GLN A 2 6.04 -5.26 25.51
CA GLN A 2 6.53 -3.94 25.11
C GLN A 2 7.09 -4.02 23.69
N TYR A 3 6.75 -3.02 22.86
CA TYR A 3 7.26 -2.83 21.51
C TYR A 3 8.79 -2.95 21.46
N ARG A 4 9.31 -3.79 20.56
CA ARG A 4 10.76 -4.04 20.35
C ARG A 4 11.32 -3.30 19.12
N GLY A 5 10.66 -2.25 18.65
CA GLY A 5 11.19 -1.46 17.53
C GLY A 5 12.24 -0.43 17.98
N THR A 6 13.26 -0.25 17.15
CA THR A 6 14.19 0.89 17.20
C THR A 6 13.44 2.20 16.96
N ALA A 7 14.02 3.34 17.36
CA ALA A 7 13.44 4.66 17.08
C ALA A 7 13.23 4.91 15.57
N PHE A 8 14.04 4.26 14.73
CA PHE A 8 13.91 4.35 13.28
C PHE A 8 12.72 3.52 12.75
N GLU A 9 12.50 2.30 13.25
CA GLU A 9 11.33 1.48 12.88
C GLU A 9 10.02 2.16 13.29
N ASP A 10 9.97 2.78 14.47
CA ASP A 10 8.80 3.54 14.91
C ASP A 10 8.53 4.75 14.00
N TYR A 11 9.60 5.44 13.58
CA TYR A 11 9.50 6.51 12.60
C TYR A 11 8.97 6.00 11.24
N VAL A 12 9.47 4.87 10.74
CA VAL A 12 9.02 4.28 9.46
C VAL A 12 7.56 3.82 9.55
N LEU A 13 7.15 3.22 10.67
CA LEU A 13 5.76 2.88 10.94
C LEU A 13 4.86 4.11 10.90
N ASP A 14 5.25 5.21 11.55
CA ASP A 14 4.49 6.46 11.53
C ASP A 14 4.32 7.01 10.10
N GLN A 15 5.40 7.00 9.30
CA GLN A 15 5.33 7.46 7.91
C GLN A 15 4.43 6.56 7.07
N PHE A 16 4.53 5.24 7.24
CA PHE A 16 3.68 4.27 6.55
C PHE A 16 2.20 4.50 6.90
N ILE A 17 1.86 4.58 8.20
CA ILE A 17 0.48 4.81 8.66
C ILE A 17 -0.08 6.12 8.13
N LYS A 18 0.69 7.22 8.13
CA LYS A 18 0.23 8.50 7.55
C LYS A 18 -0.22 8.34 6.10
N VAL A 19 0.52 7.57 5.29
CA VAL A 19 0.12 7.29 3.91
C VAL A 19 -1.16 6.45 3.88
N GLN A 20 -1.25 5.38 4.66
CA GLN A 20 -2.44 4.54 4.66
C GLN A 20 -3.71 5.31 5.06
N LEU A 21 -3.60 6.22 6.04
CA LEU A 21 -4.68 7.11 6.45
C LEU A 21 -5.14 8.04 5.31
N LEU A 22 -4.23 8.51 4.45
CA LEU A 22 -4.59 9.35 3.31
C LEU A 22 -5.45 8.57 2.30
N PHE A 23 -5.11 7.31 2.04
CA PHE A 23 -5.78 6.46 1.05
C PHE A 23 -7.06 5.79 1.54
N ASP A 24 -7.36 5.84 2.84
CA ASP A 24 -8.53 5.17 3.40
C ASP A 24 -9.86 5.82 2.96
N GLU A 25 -10.85 4.98 2.67
CA GLU A 25 -12.17 5.41 2.19
C GLU A 25 -12.97 6.22 3.22
N SER A 26 -12.62 6.12 4.51
CA SER A 26 -13.23 6.94 5.56
C SER A 26 -12.80 8.40 5.47
N PHE A 27 -11.71 8.72 4.77
CA PHE A 27 -11.23 10.10 4.64
C PHE A 27 -12.04 10.88 3.61
N LYS A 28 -13.30 11.19 3.93
CA LYS A 28 -14.21 11.83 3.00
C LYS A 28 -15.06 12.89 3.65
N TYR A 29 -15.65 13.72 2.79
CA TYR A 29 -16.66 14.67 3.18
C TYR A 29 -17.95 13.94 3.53
N VAL A 30 -18.45 14.21 4.73
CA VAL A 30 -19.70 13.67 5.23
C VAL A 30 -20.66 14.82 5.45
N GLN A 31 -21.83 14.73 4.84
CA GLN A 31 -22.91 15.67 5.15
C GLN A 31 -23.52 15.27 6.50
N VAL A 32 -23.77 16.25 7.38
CA VAL A 32 -24.30 15.99 8.73
C VAL A 32 -25.62 15.21 8.69
N SER A 33 -26.46 15.43 7.67
CA SER A 33 -27.68 14.67 7.44
C SER A 33 -27.51 13.17 7.19
N GLN A 34 -26.28 12.72 6.87
CA GLN A 34 -25.95 11.32 6.62
C GLN A 34 -25.43 10.60 7.88
N ILE A 35 -25.21 11.32 8.99
CA ILE A 35 -24.80 10.70 10.25
C ILE A 35 -25.97 9.84 10.78
N SER A 36 -25.72 8.54 10.96
CA SER A 36 -26.73 7.55 11.36
C SER A 36 -27.45 7.90 12.67
N ASP A 37 -26.73 8.52 13.60
CA ASP A 37 -27.24 8.86 14.94
C ASP A 37 -28.12 10.12 14.95
N ILE A 38 -28.21 10.84 13.83
CA ILE A 38 -29.03 12.04 13.71
C ILE A 38 -30.37 11.67 13.05
N PRO A 39 -31.52 11.88 13.72
CA PRO A 39 -32.83 11.61 13.14
C PRO A 39 -33.06 12.43 11.87
N LYS A 40 -33.64 11.82 10.82
CA LYS A 40 -33.96 12.55 9.57
C LYS A 40 -34.96 13.69 9.83
N SER A 41 -35.99 13.43 10.63
CA SER A 41 -37.02 14.40 11.01
C SER A 41 -36.97 14.68 12.51
N PRO A 42 -37.07 15.95 12.95
CA PRO A 42 -37.16 16.27 14.36
C PRO A 42 -38.55 15.93 14.91
N ILE A 43 -38.60 15.63 16.21
CA ILE A 43 -39.86 15.60 16.95
C ILE A 43 -40.16 17.03 17.40
N VAL A 44 -41.33 17.55 17.02
CA VAL A 44 -41.76 18.91 17.35
C VAL A 44 -42.98 18.84 18.24
N ALA A 45 -42.96 19.57 19.37
CA ALA A 45 -44.10 19.57 20.28
C ALA A 45 -45.35 20.18 19.63
N ASN A 46 -46.43 19.41 19.58
CA ASN A 46 -47.76 19.84 19.15
C ASN A 46 -48.45 20.62 20.28
N THR A 47 -48.02 21.86 20.52
CA THR A 47 -48.80 22.77 21.36
C THR A 47 -49.69 23.64 20.49
N SER A 48 -50.97 23.27 20.43
CA SER A 48 -52.05 24.08 19.87
C SER A 48 -52.35 25.30 20.76
N ARG A 49 -52.54 26.44 20.09
CA ARG A 49 -53.14 27.73 20.52
C ARG A 49 -52.87 28.25 21.94
N THR A 50 -52.28 29.44 22.00
CA THR A 50 -52.85 30.53 22.82
C THR A 50 -52.42 31.88 22.24
N MET A 51 -53.41 32.71 21.91
CA MET A 51 -53.22 34.14 21.63
C MET A 51 -52.81 34.84 22.94
N PHE A 52 -51.87 35.77 22.86
CA PHE A 52 -51.48 36.71 23.92
C PHE A 52 -50.98 36.12 25.25
N HIS A 53 -49.70 35.76 25.30
CA HIS A 53 -48.88 36.01 26.50
C HIS A 53 -47.49 36.52 26.10
N LYS A 54 -47.20 37.77 26.47
CA LYS A 54 -45.86 38.37 26.46
C LYS A 54 -45.01 37.73 27.57
N SER A 55 -44.53 36.52 27.35
CA SER A 55 -43.22 36.06 27.83
C SER A 55 -42.96 34.69 27.20
N THR A 56 -42.32 34.72 26.05
CA THR A 56 -41.45 33.63 25.58
C THR A 56 -40.56 33.19 26.72
N SER A 57 -40.28 31.90 26.81
CA SER A 57 -39.09 31.46 27.51
C SER A 57 -38.91 29.97 27.26
N ILE A 58 -38.63 29.61 26.01
CA ILE A 58 -38.11 28.28 25.64
C ILE A 58 -36.98 27.84 26.60
N MET A 59 -36.18 28.81 27.09
CA MET A 59 -35.15 28.61 28.11
C MET A 59 -35.66 28.19 29.49
N LYS A 60 -36.86 28.59 29.90
CA LYS A 60 -37.47 28.13 31.19
C LYS A 60 -37.83 26.66 31.10
N TYR A 61 -38.42 26.25 29.97
CA TYR A 61 -38.72 24.84 29.72
C TYR A 61 -37.44 24.02 29.56
N MET A 62 -36.44 24.56 28.86
CA MET A 62 -35.12 23.93 28.76
C MET A 62 -34.48 23.71 30.13
N VAL A 63 -34.56 24.69 31.05
CA VAL A 63 -34.07 24.53 32.44
C VAL A 63 -34.79 23.40 33.17
N GLN A 64 -36.12 23.32 33.07
CA GLN A 64 -36.90 22.23 33.66
C GLN A 64 -36.46 20.86 33.09
N TYR A 65 -36.27 20.77 31.78
CA TYR A 65 -35.76 19.55 31.14
C TYR A 65 -34.33 19.19 31.56
N LEU A 66 -33.47 20.18 31.82
CA LEU A 66 -32.11 19.94 32.30
C LEU A 66 -32.10 19.42 33.75
N GLU A 67 -33.04 19.89 34.58
CA GLU A 67 -33.24 19.41 35.95
C GLU A 67 -33.83 17.99 35.99
N GLU A 68 -34.58 17.59 34.95
CA GLU A 68 -35.23 16.28 34.81
C GLU A 68 -34.69 15.44 33.63
N LEU A 69 -33.42 15.61 33.26
CA LEU A 69 -32.88 15.02 32.02
C LEU A 69 -32.92 13.48 32.01
N SER A 70 -32.91 12.85 33.19
CA SER A 70 -33.08 11.40 33.37
C SER A 70 -34.45 10.89 32.94
N ASN A 71 -35.46 11.77 32.88
CA ASN A 71 -36.84 11.45 32.49
C ASN A 71 -37.14 11.83 31.03
N PHE A 72 -36.14 12.20 30.23
CA PHE A 72 -36.33 12.55 28.83
C PHE A 72 -36.68 11.32 27.98
N GLN A 73 -37.91 11.27 27.45
CA GLN A 73 -38.45 10.10 26.73
C GLN A 73 -38.76 10.34 25.26
N TYR A 74 -38.56 11.56 24.75
CA TYR A 74 -38.94 11.89 23.38
C TYR A 74 -38.08 11.17 22.34
N PHE A 75 -36.77 11.06 22.59
CA PHE A 75 -35.82 10.31 21.76
C PHE A 75 -34.57 9.94 22.57
N PRO A 76 -33.82 8.89 22.17
CA PRO A 76 -32.58 8.54 22.85
C PRO A 76 -31.54 9.65 22.69
N LEU A 77 -31.06 10.20 23.82
CA LEU A 77 -29.99 11.18 23.84
C LEU A 77 -28.63 10.49 23.81
N ASN A 78 -27.66 11.09 23.11
CA ASN A 78 -26.30 10.59 23.15
C ASN A 78 -25.74 10.74 24.59
N PRO A 79 -25.11 9.72 25.19
CA PRO A 79 -24.62 9.81 26.58
C PRO A 79 -23.65 10.97 26.80
N GLN A 80 -22.84 11.31 25.80
CA GLN A 80 -21.91 12.44 25.89
C GLN A 80 -22.65 13.78 25.80
N PHE A 81 -23.70 13.87 24.99
CA PHE A 81 -24.58 15.05 24.96
C PHE A 81 -25.17 15.30 26.35
N GLN A 82 -25.76 14.28 26.99
CA GLN A 82 -26.35 14.39 28.32
C GLN A 82 -25.35 14.93 29.35
N LYS A 83 -24.13 14.38 29.36
CA LYS A 83 -23.06 14.83 30.26
C LYS A 83 -22.65 16.28 29.98
N ASN A 84 -22.46 16.62 28.71
CA ASN A 84 -21.94 17.92 28.29
C ASN A 84 -22.98 19.04 28.45
N ILE A 85 -24.26 18.79 28.20
CA ILE A 85 -25.30 19.81 28.35
C ILE A 85 -25.56 20.15 29.83
N ILE A 86 -25.51 19.17 30.73
CA ILE A 86 -25.60 19.40 32.18
C ILE A 86 -24.39 20.23 32.65
N LYS A 87 -23.18 19.87 32.20
CA LYS A 87 -21.96 20.62 32.53
C LYS A 87 -22.04 22.06 31.99
N PHE A 88 -22.44 22.24 30.74
CA PHE A 88 -22.66 23.55 30.13
C PHE A 88 -23.66 24.39 30.94
N TYR A 89 -24.81 23.81 31.30
CA TYR A 89 -25.81 24.47 32.13
C TYR A 89 -25.25 24.90 33.49
N SER A 90 -24.45 24.04 34.14
CA SER A 90 -23.85 24.37 35.44
C SER A 90 -22.92 25.59 35.39
N ILE A 91 -22.19 25.77 34.28
CA ILE A 91 -21.27 26.90 34.07
C ILE A 91 -22.05 28.19 33.79
N HIS A 92 -23.13 28.11 33.01
CA HIS A 92 -23.91 29.26 32.58
C HIS A 92 -25.18 29.52 33.42
N LYS A 93 -25.34 28.81 34.55
CA LYS A 93 -26.59 28.75 35.33
C LYS A 93 -27.20 30.13 35.63
N ALA A 94 -26.37 31.10 36.00
CA ALA A 94 -26.81 32.46 36.35
C ALA A 94 -27.48 33.21 35.17
N ASN A 95 -26.97 33.00 33.95
CA ASN A 95 -27.39 33.77 32.76
C ASN A 95 -28.17 32.91 31.74
N PHE A 96 -28.38 31.62 32.03
CA PHE A 96 -28.98 30.68 31.07
C PHE A 96 -30.39 31.10 30.63
N LYS A 97 -31.19 31.64 31.55
CA LYS A 97 -32.56 32.11 31.26
C LYS A 97 -32.60 33.36 30.37
N SER A 98 -31.48 34.08 30.25
CA SER A 98 -31.37 35.28 29.39
C SER A 98 -30.81 35.00 27.99
N PHE A 99 -30.44 33.75 27.67
CA PHE A 99 -29.98 33.42 26.33
C PHE A 99 -31.09 33.53 25.29
N THR A 100 -30.75 34.10 24.13
CA THR A 100 -31.50 33.89 22.89
C THR A 100 -31.19 32.49 22.33
N ILE A 101 -31.98 32.03 21.37
CA ILE A 101 -31.73 30.74 20.69
C ILE A 101 -30.34 30.76 20.01
N GLU A 102 -29.98 31.84 19.31
CA GLU A 102 -28.64 31.96 18.71
C GLU A 102 -27.53 31.92 19.77
N ALA A 103 -27.64 32.76 20.81
CA ALA A 103 -26.61 32.85 21.84
C ALA A 103 -26.40 31.51 22.57
N LEU A 104 -27.46 30.74 22.80
CA LEU A 104 -27.37 29.41 23.39
C LEU A 104 -26.62 28.44 22.46
N ILE A 105 -27.00 28.38 21.18
CA ILE A 105 -26.38 27.47 20.22
C ILE A 105 -24.90 27.81 20.04
N GLU A 106 -24.56 29.09 19.85
CA GLU A 106 -23.17 29.57 19.71
C GLU A 106 -22.35 29.29 20.97
N SER A 107 -22.87 29.63 22.15
CA SER A 107 -22.17 29.37 23.41
C SER A 107 -21.94 27.87 23.64
N PHE A 108 -22.90 27.02 23.24
CA PHE A 108 -22.74 25.58 23.35
C PHE A 108 -21.72 25.03 22.36
N GLN A 109 -21.69 25.53 21.12
CA GLN A 109 -20.65 25.20 20.13
C GLN A 109 -19.26 25.53 20.68
N ASP A 110 -19.08 26.74 21.22
CA ASP A 110 -17.81 27.16 21.84
C ASP A 110 -17.42 26.29 23.04
N PHE A 111 -18.41 25.87 23.84
CA PHE A 111 -18.19 24.96 24.95
C PHE A 111 -17.74 23.57 24.48
N LEU A 112 -18.35 23.04 23.42
CA LEU A 112 -18.02 21.73 22.85
C LEU A 112 -16.57 21.70 22.32
N LEU A 113 -16.13 22.76 21.65
CA LEU A 113 -14.76 22.89 21.14
C LEU A 113 -13.70 22.96 22.25
N LYS A 114 -14.11 23.27 23.49
CA LYS A 114 -13.24 23.25 24.68
C LYS A 114 -13.23 21.88 25.38
N GLN A 115 -14.08 20.93 24.98
CA GLN A 115 -14.10 19.60 25.58
C GLN A 115 -13.03 18.68 24.95
N PRO A 116 -12.45 17.74 25.73
CA PRO A 116 -11.49 16.79 25.21
C PRO A 116 -12.09 15.94 24.09
N LYS A 117 -11.32 15.71 23.02
CA LYS A 117 -11.68 14.84 21.87
C LYS A 117 -12.90 15.29 21.04
N ILE A 118 -13.40 16.52 21.23
CA ILE A 118 -14.49 17.09 20.43
C ILE A 118 -13.93 18.19 19.52
N SER A 119 -14.10 18.02 18.22
CA SER A 119 -13.66 18.96 17.18
C SER A 119 -14.70 18.99 16.04
N LYS A 120 -14.62 20.00 15.16
CA LYS A 120 -15.47 20.08 13.96
C LYS A 120 -15.22 18.95 12.95
N SER A 121 -14.16 18.17 13.11
CA SER A 121 -13.86 16.98 12.30
C SER A 121 -14.43 15.67 12.89
N ASN A 122 -15.07 15.75 14.06
CA ASN A 122 -15.69 14.62 14.75
C ASN A 122 -17.22 14.66 14.61
N SER A 123 -17.84 13.56 14.19
CA SER A 123 -19.30 13.42 14.08
C SER A 123 -20.02 13.77 15.39
N LEU A 124 -19.40 13.47 16.53
CA LEU A 124 -19.92 13.73 17.87
C LEU A 124 -20.13 15.23 18.15
N TYR A 125 -19.39 16.12 17.51
CA TYR A 125 -19.64 17.57 17.58
C TYR A 125 -21.01 17.90 16.99
N TYR A 126 -21.29 17.43 15.78
CA TYR A 126 -22.55 17.70 15.09
C TYR A 126 -23.75 16.99 15.72
N ILE A 127 -23.57 15.74 16.19
CA ILE A 127 -24.62 15.00 16.92
C ILE A 127 -25.10 15.81 18.12
N GLN A 128 -24.18 16.34 18.92
CA GLN A 128 -24.52 17.09 20.14
C GLN A 128 -25.23 18.42 19.83
N ILE A 129 -24.82 19.13 18.78
CA ILE A 129 -25.46 20.41 18.40
C ILE A 129 -26.86 20.16 17.84
N VAL A 130 -27.03 19.14 16.99
CA VAL A 130 -28.35 18.78 16.48
C VAL A 130 -29.25 18.30 17.63
N GLN A 131 -28.73 17.51 18.57
CA GLN A 131 -29.50 17.13 19.77
C GLN A 131 -29.88 18.32 20.65
N LEU A 132 -29.05 19.35 20.79
CA LEU A 132 -29.45 20.60 21.47
C LEU A 132 -30.67 21.22 20.78
N VAL A 133 -30.63 21.37 19.46
CA VAL A 133 -31.73 21.95 18.69
C VAL A 133 -32.99 21.08 18.76
N ASP A 134 -32.83 19.75 18.69
CA ASP A 134 -33.95 18.81 18.77
C ASP A 134 -34.61 18.81 20.16
N VAL A 135 -33.83 18.95 21.24
CA VAL A 135 -34.40 19.13 22.60
C VAL A 135 -35.17 20.46 22.70
N LEU A 136 -34.65 21.54 22.12
CA LEU A 136 -35.36 22.83 22.09
C LEU A 136 -36.65 22.77 21.28
N LEU A 137 -36.70 21.98 20.19
CA LEU A 137 -37.91 21.78 19.37
C LEU A 137 -39.04 21.04 20.10
N VAL A 138 -38.70 20.25 21.12
CA VAL A 138 -39.64 19.58 22.02
C VAL A 138 -40.11 20.52 23.15
N CYS A 139 -39.36 21.59 23.45
CA CYS A 139 -39.77 22.58 24.44
C CYS A 139 -40.97 23.40 23.95
N LYS A 140 -41.84 23.81 24.89
CA LYS A 140 -42.94 24.73 24.58
C LYS A 140 -42.35 26.07 24.10
N SER A 141 -42.70 26.44 22.89
CA SER A 141 -42.13 27.58 22.15
C SER A 141 -43.18 28.22 21.23
N THR A 142 -42.96 29.47 20.86
CA THR A 142 -43.77 30.22 19.88
C THR A 142 -43.56 29.71 18.46
N SER A 143 -44.48 30.03 17.54
CA SER A 143 -44.31 29.69 16.12
C SER A 143 -43.03 30.28 15.51
N GLY A 144 -42.67 31.51 15.90
CA GLY A 144 -41.43 32.16 15.45
C GLY A 144 -40.17 31.42 15.92
N GLU A 145 -40.09 31.07 17.21
CA GLU A 145 -38.98 30.29 17.77
C GLU A 145 -38.88 28.89 17.13
N LYS A 146 -40.01 28.23 16.87
CA LYS A 146 -40.03 26.94 16.16
C LYS A 146 -39.48 27.05 14.74
N SER A 147 -39.93 28.04 13.98
CA SER A 147 -39.42 28.29 12.63
C SER A 147 -37.92 28.59 12.64
N GLN A 148 -37.44 29.35 13.62
CA GLN A 148 -36.01 29.66 13.79
C GLN A 148 -35.19 28.39 14.10
N LEU A 149 -35.65 27.53 15.00
CA LEU A 149 -34.98 26.26 15.33
C LEU A 149 -34.97 25.28 14.16
N LEU A 150 -36.07 25.16 13.42
CA LEU A 150 -36.14 24.34 12.20
C LEU A 150 -35.15 24.86 11.15
N ALA A 151 -35.07 26.17 10.93
CA ALA A 151 -34.11 26.77 10.02
C ALA A 151 -32.65 26.54 10.48
N HIS A 152 -32.36 26.63 11.78
CA HIS A 152 -31.04 26.28 12.32
C HIS A 152 -30.71 24.80 12.12
N ARG A 153 -31.67 23.91 12.36
CA ARG A 153 -31.52 22.48 12.15
C ARG A 153 -31.22 22.17 10.70
N GLU A 154 -31.98 22.73 9.76
CA GLU A 154 -31.75 22.57 8.32
C GLU A 154 -30.34 23.04 7.92
N LYS A 155 -29.89 24.19 8.41
CA LYS A 155 -28.52 24.68 8.21
C LYS A 155 -27.48 23.70 8.74
N LEU A 156 -27.68 23.14 9.93
CA LEU A 156 -26.77 22.15 10.52
C LEU A 156 -26.72 20.86 9.70
N LEU A 157 -27.88 20.36 9.25
CA LEU A 157 -27.97 19.16 8.41
C LEU A 157 -27.38 19.36 7.01
N ALA A 158 -27.39 20.59 6.50
CA ALA A 158 -26.75 20.97 5.24
C ALA A 158 -25.23 21.14 5.38
N CYS A 159 -24.69 21.21 6.59
CA CYS A 159 -23.24 21.30 6.79
C CYS A 159 -22.54 20.04 6.30
N VAL A 160 -21.35 20.25 5.74
CA VAL A 160 -20.45 19.20 5.29
C VAL A 160 -19.15 19.35 6.06
N TYR A 161 -18.58 18.25 6.53
CA TYR A 161 -17.31 18.24 7.23
C TYR A 161 -16.42 17.12 6.71
N LEU A 162 -15.10 17.33 6.79
CA LEU A 162 -14.12 16.31 6.48
C LEU A 162 -13.95 15.42 7.72
N GLN A 163 -14.32 14.15 7.60
CA GLN A 163 -14.14 13.17 8.67
C GLN A 163 -12.65 12.86 8.84
N LEU A 164 -12.17 12.73 10.08
CA LEU A 164 -10.80 12.27 10.32
C LEU A 164 -10.62 10.85 9.80
N PRO A 165 -9.50 10.56 9.10
CA PRO A 165 -9.25 9.23 8.57
C PRO A 165 -9.00 8.21 9.68
N THR A 166 -9.27 6.96 9.35
CA THR A 166 -8.78 5.78 10.06
C THR A 166 -8.20 4.78 9.05
N ILE A 167 -7.89 3.57 9.48
CA ILE A 167 -7.64 2.44 8.58
C ILE A 167 -8.81 1.49 8.77
N SER A 168 -9.75 1.48 7.83
CA SER A 168 -11.02 0.76 7.88
C SER A 168 -10.92 -0.70 7.38
N ASP A 169 -9.94 -1.01 6.52
CA ASP A 169 -9.67 -2.37 6.08
C ASP A 169 -8.98 -3.19 7.18
N GLU A 170 -9.74 -4.05 7.86
CA GLU A 170 -9.24 -4.94 8.92
C GLU A 170 -8.10 -5.86 8.44
N LYS A 171 -8.08 -6.29 7.18
CA LYS A 171 -6.97 -7.11 6.66
C LYS A 171 -5.69 -6.29 6.53
N LEU A 172 -5.80 -5.00 6.17
CA LEU A 172 -4.66 -4.09 6.15
C LEU A 172 -4.16 -3.84 7.59
N ARG A 173 -5.06 -3.59 8.54
CA ARG A 173 -4.70 -3.42 9.96
C ARG A 173 -3.93 -4.62 10.50
N GLN A 174 -4.45 -5.83 10.26
CA GLN A 174 -3.78 -7.06 10.66
C GLN A 174 -2.41 -7.19 9.99
N SER A 175 -2.33 -6.91 8.69
CA SER A 175 -1.05 -6.98 7.98
C SER A 175 -0.01 -6.00 8.50
N ILE A 176 -0.40 -4.78 8.91
CA ILE A 176 0.52 -3.81 9.53
C ILE A 176 1.00 -4.36 10.88
N CYS A 177 0.10 -4.92 11.68
CA CYS A 177 0.44 -5.51 12.97
C CYS A 177 1.44 -6.66 12.82
N ASP A 178 1.20 -7.57 11.87
CA ASP A 178 2.06 -8.71 11.63
C ASP A 178 3.43 -8.28 11.06
N SER A 179 3.44 -7.39 10.06
CA SER A 179 4.65 -6.94 9.37
C SER A 179 5.58 -6.10 10.23
N PHE A 180 5.05 -5.27 11.14
CA PHE A 180 5.85 -4.46 12.07
C PHE A 180 5.94 -5.08 13.48
N GLU A 181 5.41 -6.28 13.67
CA GLU A 181 5.38 -6.99 14.96
C GLU A 181 4.78 -6.15 16.12
N ILE A 182 3.68 -5.45 15.84
CA ILE A 182 2.97 -4.60 16.82
C ILE A 182 1.60 -5.15 17.20
N THR A 183 1.12 -4.78 18.39
CA THR A 183 -0.23 -5.12 18.84
C THR A 183 -1.28 -4.17 18.26
N PRO A 184 -2.55 -4.58 18.11
CA PRO A 184 -3.65 -3.72 17.68
C PRO A 184 -3.81 -2.43 18.50
N ASP A 185 -3.56 -2.48 19.82
CA ASP A 185 -3.64 -1.31 20.70
C ASP A 185 -2.58 -0.25 20.36
N ILE A 186 -1.38 -0.68 19.96
CA ILE A 186 -0.31 0.23 19.51
C ILE A 186 -0.73 0.88 18.19
N LEU A 187 -1.22 0.08 17.23
CA LEU A 187 -1.70 0.59 15.95
C LEU A 187 -2.82 1.64 16.16
N GLU A 188 -3.79 1.36 17.03
CA GLU A 188 -4.89 2.29 17.30
C GLU A 188 -4.40 3.59 17.98
N SER A 189 -3.44 3.48 18.90
CA SER A 189 -2.79 4.65 19.49
C SER A 189 -2.09 5.50 18.43
N LYS A 190 -1.37 4.87 17.48
CA LYS A 190 -0.69 5.56 16.38
C LYS A 190 -1.69 6.22 15.42
N ILE A 191 -2.76 5.52 15.03
CA ILE A 191 -3.84 6.09 14.20
C ILE A 191 -4.45 7.32 14.86
N SER A 192 -4.77 7.22 16.15
CA SER A 192 -5.36 8.33 16.93
C SER A 192 -4.44 9.55 17.03
N GLN A 193 -3.13 9.34 17.07
CA GLN A 193 -2.15 10.42 17.06
C GLN A 193 -2.00 11.05 15.67
N LEU A 194 -1.97 10.22 14.62
CA LEU A 194 -1.58 10.62 13.27
C LEU A 194 -2.74 11.12 12.42
N ASN A 195 -3.98 10.71 12.68
CA ASN A 195 -5.14 11.13 11.90
C ASN A 195 -5.41 12.64 11.94
N THR A 196 -4.94 13.34 12.97
CA THR A 196 -5.09 14.78 13.11
C THR A 196 -4.07 15.60 12.32
N VAL A 197 -2.99 14.97 11.84
CA VAL A 197 -1.89 15.68 11.15
C VAL A 197 -1.85 15.42 9.64
N VAL A 198 -2.65 14.49 9.13
CA VAL A 198 -2.73 14.21 7.70
C VAL A 198 -3.72 15.16 7.01
N SER A 199 -3.39 15.61 5.79
CA SER A 199 -4.21 16.53 5.01
C SER A 199 -4.11 16.22 3.53
N LYS A 200 -5.27 16.14 2.85
CA LYS A 200 -5.34 15.96 1.40
C LYS A 200 -4.76 17.16 0.65
N THR A 201 -5.07 18.37 1.11
CA THR A 201 -4.57 19.63 0.57
C THR A 201 -3.04 19.69 0.57
N GLN A 202 -2.41 19.24 1.65
CA GLN A 202 -0.95 19.15 1.73
C GLN A 202 -0.36 18.29 0.61
N VAL A 203 -0.99 17.15 0.31
CA VAL A 203 -0.57 16.25 -0.77
C VAL A 203 -0.71 16.95 -2.12
N VAL A 204 -1.86 17.58 -2.39
CA VAL A 204 -2.09 18.34 -3.63
C VAL A 204 -1.06 19.45 -3.81
N ASN A 205 -0.77 20.21 -2.75
CA ASN A 205 0.24 21.29 -2.81
C ASN A 205 1.62 20.75 -3.12
N PHE A 206 2.00 19.63 -2.51
CA PHE A 206 3.23 18.93 -2.83
C PHE A 206 3.29 18.56 -4.32
N PHE A 207 2.24 17.94 -4.87
CA PHE A 207 2.20 17.56 -6.29
C PHE A 207 2.11 18.74 -7.26
N LYS A 208 1.63 19.91 -6.84
CA LYS A 208 1.55 21.10 -7.70
C LYS A 208 2.83 21.93 -7.74
N SER A 209 3.66 21.87 -6.69
CA SER A 209 4.71 22.88 -6.49
C SER A 209 6.05 22.34 -6.00
N SER A 210 6.16 21.04 -5.73
CA SER A 210 7.41 20.46 -5.23
C SER A 210 8.46 20.32 -6.34
N PRO A 211 9.72 20.70 -6.08
CA PRO A 211 10.83 20.35 -6.97
C PRO A 211 11.19 18.86 -6.89
N LYS A 212 10.69 18.13 -5.88
CA LYS A 212 11.00 16.70 -5.64
C LYS A 212 10.08 15.74 -6.40
N LEU A 213 9.38 16.19 -7.43
CA LEU A 213 8.53 15.33 -8.26
C LEU A 213 9.35 14.51 -9.25
N LEU A 214 8.87 13.33 -9.60
CA LEU A 214 9.58 12.41 -10.51
C LEU A 214 9.80 13.02 -11.90
N SER A 215 8.87 13.84 -12.39
CA SER A 215 9.00 14.58 -13.65
C SER A 215 10.23 15.48 -13.71
N ASN A 216 10.78 15.90 -12.56
CA ASN A 216 11.93 16.79 -12.44
C ASN A 216 13.27 16.06 -12.20
N PHE A 217 13.27 14.73 -12.02
CA PHE A 217 14.48 14.00 -11.58
C PHE A 217 15.53 13.85 -12.68
N TYR A 218 15.12 13.79 -13.94
CA TYR A 218 16.00 13.58 -15.07
C TYR A 218 15.74 14.58 -16.18
N GLN A 219 16.80 14.88 -16.92
CA GLN A 219 16.75 15.67 -18.14
C GLN A 219 16.86 14.75 -19.36
N GLN A 220 16.55 15.26 -20.55
CA GLN A 220 16.53 14.45 -21.77
C GLN A 220 17.88 13.77 -22.08
N ASP A 221 19.00 14.46 -21.79
CA ASP A 221 20.36 13.97 -21.99
C ASP A 221 20.75 12.81 -21.05
N ALA A 222 19.96 12.56 -20.00
CA ALA A 222 20.14 11.40 -19.14
C ALA A 222 19.71 10.07 -19.79
N PHE A 223 19.09 10.10 -20.98
CA PHE A 223 18.54 8.93 -21.67
C PHE A 223 19.23 8.63 -23.00
N GLU A 224 19.19 7.35 -23.40
CA GLU A 224 19.71 6.85 -24.68
C GLU A 224 18.94 7.38 -25.88
N GLU A 225 17.62 7.39 -25.76
CA GLU A 225 16.71 7.81 -26.82
C GLU A 225 15.76 8.86 -26.28
N VAL A 226 15.39 9.82 -27.13
CA VAL A 226 14.47 10.90 -26.78
C VAL A 226 13.08 10.33 -26.43
N GLU A 227 12.70 9.24 -27.09
CA GLU A 227 11.49 8.47 -26.87
C GLU A 227 11.40 7.93 -25.43
N TYR A 228 12.51 7.44 -24.86
CA TYR A 228 12.55 6.94 -23.49
C TYR A 228 12.34 8.07 -22.47
N TYR A 229 12.98 9.22 -22.71
CA TYR A 229 12.74 10.42 -21.88
C TYR A 229 11.27 10.88 -21.95
N ARG A 230 10.69 10.94 -23.17
CA ARG A 230 9.27 11.31 -23.34
C ARG A 230 8.34 10.34 -22.62
N SER A 231 8.63 9.04 -22.66
CA SER A 231 7.88 8.01 -21.94
C SER A 231 7.99 8.20 -20.41
N TRP A 232 9.19 8.44 -19.88
CA TRP A 232 9.41 8.79 -18.47
C TRP A 232 8.59 10.00 -18.05
N LEU A 233 8.68 11.10 -18.80
CA LEU A 233 8.01 12.36 -18.48
C LEU A 233 6.48 12.18 -18.51
N MET A 234 5.95 11.49 -19.51
CA MET A 234 4.51 11.20 -19.59
C MET A 234 4.03 10.33 -18.42
N LYS A 235 4.75 9.24 -18.10
CA LYS A 235 4.37 8.34 -17.00
C LYS A 235 4.40 9.06 -15.64
N SER A 236 5.44 9.86 -15.39
CA SER A 236 5.57 10.65 -14.16
C SER A 236 4.47 11.71 -14.04
N GLN A 237 4.23 12.50 -15.09
CA GLN A 237 3.16 13.51 -15.09
C GLN A 237 1.76 12.90 -14.95
N ASN A 238 1.52 11.73 -15.56
CA ASN A 238 0.24 11.03 -15.38
C ASN A 238 0.04 10.62 -13.92
N LEU A 239 1.06 10.01 -13.29
CA LEU A 239 1.00 9.68 -11.86
C LEU A 239 0.77 10.93 -11.00
N GLU A 240 1.50 12.01 -11.26
CA GLU A 240 1.37 13.28 -10.53
C GLU A 240 -0.05 13.85 -10.65
N ASN A 241 -0.63 13.85 -11.86
CA ASN A 241 -2.01 14.28 -12.11
C ASN A 241 -3.03 13.36 -11.43
N ASP A 242 -2.83 12.04 -11.47
CA ASP A 242 -3.70 11.07 -10.81
C ASP A 242 -3.71 11.29 -9.30
N MET A 243 -2.54 11.55 -8.68
CA MET A 243 -2.44 11.88 -7.26
C MET A 243 -3.12 13.22 -6.94
N ILE A 244 -2.96 14.26 -7.77
CA ILE A 244 -3.67 15.54 -7.59
C ILE A 244 -5.19 15.31 -7.61
N ASN A 245 -5.69 14.56 -8.59
CA ASN A 245 -7.12 14.29 -8.73
C ASN A 245 -7.66 13.46 -7.57
N LEU A 246 -6.91 12.45 -7.11
CA LEU A 246 -7.29 11.58 -6.01
C LEU A 246 -7.41 12.34 -4.68
N PHE A 247 -6.49 13.28 -4.42
CA PHE A 247 -6.44 14.03 -3.18
C PHE A 247 -7.02 15.45 -3.29
N MET A 248 -7.65 15.79 -4.42
CA MET A 248 -8.22 17.12 -4.59
C MET A 248 -9.28 17.41 -3.52
N ASP A 249 -9.00 18.42 -2.71
CA ASP A 249 -9.92 18.90 -1.69
C ASP A 249 -10.64 20.17 -2.21
N PRO A 250 -11.98 20.12 -2.41
CA PRO A 250 -12.74 21.25 -2.92
C PRO A 250 -13.01 22.35 -1.87
N MET A 251 -12.81 22.09 -0.59
CA MET A 251 -13.25 22.98 0.51
C MET A 251 -12.11 23.54 1.36
N ASP A 252 -10.87 23.07 1.20
CA ASP A 252 -9.71 23.54 1.94
C ASP A 252 -8.67 24.21 1.03
N ASN A 253 -8.26 25.42 1.42
CA ASN A 253 -7.26 26.25 0.73
C ASN A 253 -5.96 26.39 1.53
N SER A 254 -5.68 25.46 2.44
CA SER A 254 -4.45 25.46 3.22
C SER A 254 -3.21 25.42 2.30
N THR A 255 -2.16 26.17 2.69
CA THR A 255 -0.91 26.29 1.91
C THR A 255 0.23 25.43 2.44
N SER A 256 -0.02 24.66 3.51
CA SER A 256 1.00 23.77 4.06
C SER A 256 1.40 22.70 3.04
N MET A 257 2.69 22.35 3.02
CA MET A 257 3.25 21.29 2.17
C MET A 257 3.24 19.94 2.90
N PHE A 258 2.95 18.87 2.17
CA PHE A 258 3.13 17.52 2.67
C PHE A 258 4.61 17.22 2.95
N SER A 259 4.89 16.64 4.11
CA SER A 259 6.26 16.25 4.48
C SER A 259 6.53 14.81 4.07
N ILE A 260 7.39 14.63 3.07
CA ILE A 260 8.02 13.35 2.74
C ILE A 260 8.95 12.91 3.90
N PRO A 261 9.17 11.60 4.11
CA PRO A 261 10.22 11.13 5.01
C PRO A 261 11.59 11.76 4.71
N ASN A 262 12.27 12.26 5.75
CA ASN A 262 13.58 12.90 5.63
C ASN A 262 14.69 11.91 5.22
N GLN A 263 14.56 10.64 5.60
CA GLN A 263 15.47 9.54 5.26
C GLN A 263 14.78 8.55 4.32
N ILE A 264 14.36 9.05 3.14
CA ILE A 264 13.54 8.25 2.22
C ILE A 264 14.22 6.96 1.78
N GLN A 265 15.54 6.98 1.57
CA GLN A 265 16.26 5.80 1.11
C GLN A 265 16.29 4.69 2.16
N ASP A 266 16.63 5.04 3.39
CA ASP A 266 16.64 4.09 4.52
C ASP A 266 15.21 3.60 4.82
N THR A 267 14.22 4.48 4.70
CA THR A 267 12.80 4.14 4.89
C THR A 267 12.35 3.11 3.84
N VAL A 268 12.71 3.32 2.57
CA VAL A 268 12.40 2.41 1.47
C VAL A 268 13.12 1.08 1.66
N ALA A 269 14.38 1.09 2.11
CA ALA A 269 15.15 -0.14 2.37
C ALA A 269 14.51 -1.00 3.48
N LEU A 270 14.16 -0.39 4.62
CA LEU A 270 13.49 -1.11 5.71
C LEU A 270 12.11 -1.64 5.28
N LEU A 271 11.32 -0.83 4.57
CA LEU A 271 10.03 -1.27 4.07
C LEU A 271 10.16 -2.39 3.01
N ALA A 272 11.20 -2.36 2.18
CA ALA A 272 11.49 -3.43 1.22
C ALA A 272 11.85 -4.74 1.94
N GLU A 273 12.62 -4.67 3.03
CA GLU A 273 12.93 -5.81 3.89
C GLU A 273 11.69 -6.41 4.51
N ILE A 274 10.86 -5.60 5.16
CA ILE A 274 9.58 -6.04 5.71
C ILE A 274 8.70 -6.66 4.61
N ALA A 275 8.63 -6.02 3.45
CA ALA A 275 7.76 -6.44 2.35
C ALA A 275 8.13 -7.80 1.74
N LEU A 276 9.40 -8.23 1.81
CA LEU A 276 9.82 -9.52 1.26
C LEU A 276 9.08 -10.70 1.88
N ASP A 277 8.75 -10.63 3.17
CA ASP A 277 8.07 -11.71 3.89
C ASP A 277 6.64 -11.37 4.31
N SER A 278 6.15 -10.20 3.89
CA SER A 278 4.82 -9.71 4.24
C SER A 278 3.70 -10.17 3.30
N SER A 279 2.46 -9.93 3.73
CA SER A 279 1.26 -10.21 2.94
C SER A 279 1.12 -9.27 1.72
N SER A 280 0.31 -9.69 0.75
CA SER A 280 -0.03 -8.85 -0.40
C SER A 280 -0.74 -7.54 -0.02
N LYS A 281 -1.45 -7.52 1.13
CA LYS A 281 -2.12 -6.31 1.64
C LYS A 281 -1.12 -5.27 2.13
N PHE A 282 -0.10 -5.70 2.86
CA PHE A 282 1.01 -4.82 3.22
C PHE A 282 1.71 -4.27 1.99
N PHE A 283 1.97 -5.14 1.01
CA PHE A 283 2.63 -4.76 -0.24
C PHE A 283 1.84 -3.72 -1.06
N GLN A 284 0.50 -3.76 -1.04
CA GLN A 284 -0.34 -2.71 -1.63
C GLN A 284 -0.14 -1.35 -0.93
N GLY A 285 -0.09 -1.35 0.40
CA GLY A 285 0.21 -0.14 1.18
C GLY A 285 1.62 0.40 0.91
N LEU A 286 2.60 -0.48 0.66
CA LEU A 286 3.94 -0.08 0.23
C LEU A 286 3.92 0.69 -1.09
N ILE A 287 3.19 0.18 -2.10
CA ILE A 287 3.08 0.84 -3.41
C ILE A 287 2.52 2.25 -3.26
N GLN A 288 1.47 2.42 -2.44
CA GLN A 288 0.89 3.73 -2.14
C GLN A 288 1.93 4.70 -1.54
N CYS A 289 2.81 4.20 -0.67
CA CYS A 289 3.91 4.99 -0.12
C CYS A 289 4.89 5.42 -1.21
N MET A 290 5.29 4.51 -2.10
CA MET A 290 6.20 4.82 -3.21
C MET A 290 5.62 5.90 -4.14
N GLN A 291 4.32 5.82 -4.41
CA GLN A 291 3.58 6.78 -5.24
C GLN A 291 3.50 8.16 -4.59
N ILE A 292 3.01 8.27 -3.35
CA ILE A 292 2.88 9.56 -2.67
C ILE A 292 4.24 10.22 -2.42
N TRP A 293 5.24 9.44 -2.00
CA TRP A 293 6.56 9.98 -1.71
C TRP A 293 7.41 10.24 -2.96
N GLN A 294 6.90 9.95 -4.16
CA GLN A 294 7.60 10.15 -5.43
C GLN A 294 8.96 9.46 -5.43
N VAL A 295 9.00 8.22 -4.92
CA VAL A 295 10.25 7.46 -4.82
C VAL A 295 10.73 7.09 -6.22
N ASN A 296 12.00 7.37 -6.49
CA ASN A 296 12.64 6.99 -7.74
C ASN A 296 12.51 5.46 -7.99
N PRO A 297 11.88 5.02 -9.10
CA PRO A 297 11.67 3.59 -9.39
C PRO A 297 12.97 2.75 -9.32
N PHE A 298 14.10 3.33 -9.74
CA PHE A 298 15.39 2.64 -9.77
C PHE A 298 15.98 2.46 -8.36
N HIS A 299 15.68 3.38 -7.44
CA HIS A 299 16.06 3.25 -6.05
C HIS A 299 15.32 2.10 -5.37
N ILE A 300 14.03 1.92 -5.67
CA ILE A 300 13.23 0.79 -5.18
C ILE A 300 13.83 -0.52 -5.65
N GLN A 301 14.15 -0.62 -6.94
CA GLN A 301 14.79 -1.82 -7.49
C GLN A 301 16.12 -2.12 -6.80
N THR A 302 16.95 -1.10 -6.61
CA THR A 302 18.23 -1.26 -5.92
C THR A 302 18.03 -1.73 -4.48
N ALA A 303 17.10 -1.13 -3.72
CA ALA A 303 16.84 -1.48 -2.33
C ALA A 303 16.40 -2.94 -2.16
N PHE A 304 15.40 -3.39 -2.93
CA PHE A 304 14.92 -4.78 -2.88
C PHE A 304 16.02 -5.79 -3.19
N ILE A 305 16.83 -5.51 -4.22
CA ILE A 305 17.91 -6.43 -4.63
C ILE A 305 19.02 -6.46 -3.58
N GLN A 306 19.39 -5.31 -3.01
CA GLN A 306 20.39 -5.24 -1.94
C GLN A 306 19.96 -6.03 -0.72
N VAL A 307 18.72 -5.83 -0.25
CA VAL A 307 18.17 -6.59 0.87
C VAL A 307 18.21 -8.09 0.57
N ALA A 308 17.76 -8.49 -0.62
CA ALA A 308 17.73 -9.88 -1.02
C ALA A 308 19.13 -10.53 -1.13
N ALA A 309 20.11 -9.79 -1.64
CA ALA A 309 21.49 -10.26 -1.74
C ALA A 309 22.18 -10.36 -0.37
N ASN A 310 21.77 -9.54 0.59
CA ASN A 310 22.34 -9.54 1.95
C ASN A 310 21.75 -10.63 2.85
N ILE A 311 20.53 -11.11 2.56
CA ILE A 311 19.95 -12.27 3.25
C ILE A 311 20.66 -13.54 2.78
N LYS A 312 21.72 -13.92 3.50
CA LYS A 312 22.46 -15.17 3.26
C LYS A 312 21.81 -16.32 4.02
N LYS A 313 21.39 -17.36 3.29
CA LYS A 313 20.96 -18.63 3.89
C LYS A 313 22.17 -19.56 3.91
N ASP A 314 22.57 -20.02 5.09
CA ASP A 314 23.76 -20.88 5.28
C ASP A 314 25.06 -20.29 4.68
N GLY A 315 25.18 -18.96 4.69
CA GLY A 315 26.34 -18.23 4.15
C GLY A 315 26.34 -18.01 2.63
N ARG A 316 25.30 -18.46 1.91
CA ARG A 316 25.17 -18.33 0.45
C ARG A 316 24.01 -17.44 0.03
N ILE A 317 24.11 -16.83 -1.15
CA ILE A 317 23.02 -16.05 -1.77
C ILE A 317 21.89 -17.01 -2.17
N ASN A 318 20.65 -16.68 -1.81
CA ASN A 318 19.46 -17.45 -2.22
C ASN A 318 18.91 -16.89 -3.55
N PRO A 319 19.07 -17.60 -4.69
CA PRO A 319 18.68 -17.05 -5.98
C PRO A 319 17.15 -16.90 -6.14
N GLU A 320 16.35 -17.75 -5.49
CA GLU A 320 14.87 -17.63 -5.49
C GLU A 320 14.42 -16.35 -4.79
N LEU A 321 15.10 -15.99 -3.71
CA LEU A 321 14.79 -14.78 -2.93
C LEU A 321 15.19 -13.52 -3.71
N VAL A 322 16.31 -13.56 -4.44
CA VAL A 322 16.71 -12.48 -5.36
C VAL A 322 15.72 -12.35 -6.52
N GLU A 323 15.25 -13.46 -7.10
CA GLU A 323 14.21 -13.45 -8.14
C GLU A 323 12.89 -12.87 -7.62
N LYS A 324 12.44 -13.32 -6.43
CA LYS A 324 11.26 -12.75 -5.75
C LYS A 324 11.43 -11.25 -5.54
N ALA A 325 12.55 -10.82 -4.99
CA ALA A 325 12.84 -9.41 -4.72
C ALA A 325 12.86 -8.58 -6.00
N PHE A 326 13.45 -9.09 -7.08
CA PHE A 326 13.44 -8.39 -8.37
C PHE A 326 12.01 -8.19 -8.87
N ASN A 327 11.19 -9.25 -8.83
CA ASN A 327 9.79 -9.18 -9.28
C ASN A 327 8.96 -8.24 -8.41
N LEU A 328 9.08 -8.32 -7.09
CA LEU A 328 8.43 -7.40 -6.16
C LEU A 328 8.91 -5.96 -6.38
N SER A 329 10.21 -5.75 -6.61
CA SER A 329 10.73 -4.41 -6.84
C SER A 329 10.13 -3.74 -8.07
N TYR A 330 9.89 -4.50 -9.14
CA TYR A 330 9.23 -4.01 -10.34
C TYR A 330 7.76 -3.65 -10.09
N LEU A 331 7.07 -4.44 -9.26
CA LEU A 331 5.69 -4.17 -8.85
C LEU A 331 5.57 -2.99 -7.88
N ALA A 332 6.61 -2.72 -7.08
CA ALA A 332 6.66 -1.63 -6.12
C ALA A 332 6.95 -0.26 -6.77
N MET A 333 7.40 -0.22 -8.03
CA MET A 333 7.65 1.02 -8.74
C MET A 333 6.37 1.87 -8.86
N PRO A 334 6.43 3.19 -8.64
CA PRO A 334 5.28 4.09 -8.84
C PRO A 334 4.67 3.99 -10.25
N PHE A 335 5.51 3.72 -11.24
CA PHE A 335 5.14 3.32 -12.59
C PHE A 335 6.23 2.40 -13.18
N GLN A 336 5.81 1.46 -14.02
CA GLN A 336 6.67 0.42 -14.55
C GLN A 336 7.52 0.91 -15.74
N ILE A 337 8.82 0.60 -15.69
CA ILE A 337 9.81 1.03 -16.68
C ILE A 337 10.73 -0.14 -17.03
N GLN A 338 10.89 -0.40 -18.32
CA GLN A 338 11.78 -1.46 -18.79
C GLN A 338 13.24 -1.03 -18.63
N PHE A 339 14.14 -1.98 -18.32
CA PHE A 339 15.57 -1.71 -18.12
C PHE A 339 16.21 -0.91 -19.27
N LEU A 340 15.78 -1.12 -20.51
CA LEU A 340 16.30 -0.39 -21.67
C LEU A 340 15.93 1.10 -21.67
N GLU A 341 14.80 1.46 -21.05
CA GLU A 341 14.30 2.83 -20.95
C GLU A 341 14.93 3.61 -19.77
N TRP A 342 15.82 2.98 -19.00
CA TRP A 342 16.40 3.61 -17.81
C TRP A 342 17.43 4.71 -18.17
N PRO A 343 17.58 5.73 -17.31
CA PRO A 343 18.67 6.69 -17.41
C PRO A 343 20.05 6.04 -17.30
N TYR A 344 21.05 6.61 -17.98
CA TYR A 344 22.40 6.05 -18.05
C TYR A 344 23.05 5.80 -16.68
N GLU A 345 23.01 6.80 -15.79
CA GLU A 345 23.66 6.69 -14.48
C GLU A 345 22.99 5.64 -13.60
N GLU A 346 21.67 5.47 -13.72
CA GLU A 346 20.93 4.46 -12.97
C GLU A 346 21.19 3.05 -13.51
N LYS A 347 21.27 2.89 -14.85
CA LYS A 347 21.75 1.64 -15.49
C LYS A 347 23.15 1.29 -14.99
N LYS A 348 24.06 2.26 -14.98
CA LYS A 348 25.45 2.06 -14.56
C LYS A 348 25.55 1.61 -13.10
N LYS A 349 24.84 2.28 -12.18
CA LYS A 349 24.77 1.88 -10.76
C LYS A 349 24.22 0.47 -10.60
N PHE A 350 23.11 0.16 -11.29
CA PHE A 350 22.50 -1.17 -11.26
C PHE A 350 23.46 -2.26 -11.76
N LEU A 351 24.16 -2.01 -12.88
CA LEU A 351 25.11 -2.97 -13.45
C LEU A 351 26.35 -3.15 -12.56
N GLN A 352 26.82 -2.10 -11.89
CA GLN A 352 27.92 -2.20 -10.91
C GLN A 352 27.53 -3.06 -9.71
N MET A 353 26.34 -2.83 -9.14
CA MET A 353 25.80 -3.66 -8.07
C MET A 353 25.60 -5.11 -8.55
N SER A 354 25.04 -5.30 -9.74
CA SER A 354 24.80 -6.62 -10.31
C SER A 354 26.11 -7.39 -10.52
N LEU A 355 27.17 -6.70 -10.94
CA LEU A 355 28.51 -7.29 -11.08
C LEU A 355 29.08 -7.71 -9.73
N GLN A 356 28.87 -6.92 -8.68
CA GLN A 356 29.28 -7.31 -7.33
C GLN A 356 28.54 -8.56 -6.86
N ILE A 357 27.21 -8.57 -6.97
CA ILE A 357 26.37 -9.73 -6.62
C ILE A 357 26.78 -10.97 -7.42
N TYR A 358 27.08 -10.81 -8.71
CA TYR A 358 27.60 -11.88 -9.55
C TYR A 358 28.92 -12.44 -9.03
N ASN A 359 29.90 -11.56 -8.77
CA ASN A 359 31.23 -11.98 -8.29
C ASN A 359 31.14 -12.72 -6.94
N ASP A 360 30.24 -12.28 -6.07
CA ASP A 360 30.04 -12.87 -4.75
C ASP A 360 29.28 -14.21 -4.80
N SER A 361 28.58 -14.53 -5.91
CA SER A 361 27.74 -15.73 -6.04
C SER A 361 28.25 -16.78 -7.02
N ILE A 362 29.06 -16.42 -8.02
CA ILE A 362 29.28 -17.27 -9.20
C ILE A 362 29.86 -18.65 -8.89
N GLU A 363 30.80 -18.76 -7.95
CA GLU A 363 31.41 -20.05 -7.61
C GLU A 363 30.40 -21.02 -6.99
N ASP A 364 29.44 -20.52 -6.20
CA ASP A 364 28.36 -21.33 -5.64
C ASP A 364 27.33 -21.77 -6.70
N LEU A 365 27.21 -21.01 -7.79
CA LEU A 365 26.23 -21.27 -8.86
C LEU A 365 26.73 -22.25 -9.93
N LYS A 366 28.05 -22.31 -10.17
CA LYS A 366 28.65 -23.18 -11.20
C LYS A 366 28.22 -24.65 -11.15
N PRO A 367 28.13 -25.31 -9.97
CA PRO A 367 27.72 -26.72 -9.90
C PRO A 367 26.35 -26.99 -10.54
N PHE A 368 25.44 -26.01 -10.53
CA PHE A 368 24.09 -26.15 -11.07
C PHE A 368 24.03 -26.13 -12.60
N PHE A 369 25.04 -25.58 -13.29
CA PHE A 369 25.04 -25.45 -14.75
C PHE A 369 24.95 -26.79 -15.49
N GLY A 370 25.39 -27.88 -14.87
CA GLY A 370 25.30 -29.24 -15.43
C GLY A 370 24.07 -30.04 -14.97
N MET A 371 23.22 -29.49 -14.11
CA MET A 371 22.19 -30.28 -13.42
C MET A 371 20.88 -30.45 -14.19
N PHE A 372 20.76 -29.98 -15.44
CA PHE A 372 19.49 -30.01 -16.19
C PHE A 372 18.73 -31.36 -16.14
N PHE A 373 19.41 -32.49 -16.32
CA PHE A 373 18.77 -33.82 -16.33
C PHE A 373 18.60 -34.46 -14.94
N VAL A 374 19.06 -33.79 -13.89
CA VAL A 374 19.05 -34.26 -12.49
C VAL A 374 18.10 -33.40 -11.67
N ASP A 375 18.16 -32.08 -11.81
CA ASP A 375 17.40 -31.08 -11.08
C ASP A 375 17.12 -29.87 -11.99
N GLN A 376 15.97 -29.92 -12.67
CA GLN A 376 15.53 -28.83 -13.54
C GLN A 376 15.16 -27.57 -12.77
N THR A 377 14.69 -27.71 -11.53
CA THR A 377 14.24 -26.58 -10.71
C THR A 377 15.42 -25.68 -10.38
N ASN A 378 16.46 -26.23 -9.74
CA ASN A 378 17.64 -25.44 -9.39
C ASN A 378 18.39 -24.93 -10.62
N PHE A 379 18.47 -25.73 -11.70
CA PHE A 379 19.03 -25.25 -12.97
C PHE A 379 18.28 -24.01 -13.50
N THR A 380 16.94 -24.04 -13.47
CA THR A 380 16.11 -22.92 -13.95
C THR A 380 16.29 -21.68 -13.08
N VAL A 381 16.24 -21.85 -11.76
CA VAL A 381 16.42 -20.78 -10.77
C VAL A 381 17.76 -20.06 -10.96
N VAL A 382 18.85 -20.81 -11.16
CA VAL A 382 20.17 -20.21 -11.40
C VAL A 382 20.21 -19.43 -12.72
N LEU A 383 19.60 -19.94 -13.79
CA LEU A 383 19.52 -19.20 -15.06
C LEU A 383 18.64 -17.95 -14.96
N SER A 384 17.53 -18.02 -14.23
CA SER A 384 16.69 -16.86 -13.91
C SER A 384 17.51 -15.79 -13.21
N PHE A 385 18.19 -16.15 -12.13
CA PHE A 385 19.08 -15.25 -11.40
C PHE A 385 20.11 -14.58 -12.31
N LEU A 386 20.85 -15.35 -13.12
CA LEU A 386 21.85 -14.79 -14.03
C LEU A 386 21.25 -13.84 -15.07
N LYS A 387 20.04 -14.12 -15.56
CA LYS A 387 19.33 -13.23 -16.49
C LYS A 387 18.90 -11.93 -15.81
N LEU A 388 18.51 -11.98 -14.54
CA LEU A 388 18.04 -10.82 -13.78
C LEU A 388 19.14 -9.79 -13.53
N LEU A 389 20.40 -10.21 -13.45
CA LEU A 389 21.56 -9.31 -13.28
C LEU A 389 21.81 -8.38 -14.49
N LYS A 390 21.17 -8.63 -15.65
CA LYS A 390 21.34 -7.86 -16.90
C LYS A 390 22.78 -7.73 -17.40
N LEU A 391 23.70 -8.55 -16.87
CA LEU A 391 25.11 -8.56 -17.25
C LEU A 391 25.31 -9.29 -18.59
N ASN A 392 26.28 -8.83 -19.39
CA ASN A 392 26.70 -9.52 -20.59
C ASN A 392 27.70 -10.64 -20.26
N LEU A 393 27.19 -11.79 -19.81
CA LEU A 393 28.00 -12.91 -19.32
C LEU A 393 28.39 -13.90 -20.42
N LYS A 394 29.15 -13.46 -21.43
CA LYS A 394 29.54 -14.32 -22.57
C LYS A 394 30.24 -15.62 -22.14
N ASP A 395 31.16 -15.52 -21.18
CA ASP A 395 31.93 -16.67 -20.70
C ASP A 395 31.07 -17.66 -19.92
N VAL A 396 30.14 -17.17 -19.11
CA VAL A 396 29.18 -18.01 -18.37
C VAL A 396 28.24 -18.74 -19.33
N LYS A 397 27.74 -18.07 -20.37
CA LYS A 397 26.93 -18.73 -21.42
C LYS A 397 27.70 -19.88 -22.06
N LEU A 398 29.00 -19.69 -22.30
CA LEU A 398 29.88 -20.72 -22.85
C LEU A 398 30.13 -21.85 -21.84
N GLU A 399 30.27 -21.55 -20.55
CA GLU A 399 30.40 -22.53 -19.48
C GLU A 399 29.13 -23.37 -19.30
N ILE A 400 27.96 -22.74 -19.23
CA ILE A 400 26.65 -23.42 -19.20
C ILE A 400 26.52 -24.36 -20.39
N LYS A 401 26.87 -23.90 -21.59
CA LYS A 401 26.84 -24.74 -22.79
C LYS A 401 27.77 -25.96 -22.64
N LYS A 402 29.01 -25.77 -22.18
CA LYS A 402 29.96 -26.88 -21.97
C LYS A 402 29.43 -27.90 -20.98
N GLN A 403 28.90 -27.44 -19.85
CA GLN A 403 28.34 -28.30 -18.80
C GLN A 403 27.09 -29.05 -19.30
N LEU A 404 26.18 -28.36 -20.01
CA LEU A 404 25.00 -28.97 -20.59
C LEU A 404 25.35 -30.06 -21.61
N VAL A 405 26.37 -29.82 -22.46
CA VAL A 405 26.89 -30.81 -23.41
C VAL A 405 27.44 -32.03 -22.66
N SER A 406 28.30 -31.80 -21.65
CA SER A 406 28.86 -32.88 -20.83
C SER A 406 27.77 -33.73 -20.15
N SER A 407 26.75 -33.07 -19.58
CA SER A 407 25.64 -33.76 -18.93
C SER A 407 24.78 -34.53 -19.92
N ALA A 408 24.55 -34.00 -21.13
CA ALA A 408 23.85 -34.73 -22.20
C ALA A 408 24.66 -35.96 -22.64
N ASP A 409 25.97 -35.85 -22.82
CA ASP A 409 26.84 -36.98 -23.18
C ASP A 409 26.86 -38.06 -22.09
N GLN A 410 26.97 -37.67 -20.82
CA GLN A 410 26.88 -38.61 -19.70
C GLN A 410 25.53 -39.32 -19.67
N ARG A 411 24.45 -38.58 -19.93
CA ARG A 411 23.08 -39.13 -19.99
C ARG A 411 22.94 -40.16 -21.12
N LEU A 412 23.49 -39.87 -22.31
CA LEU A 412 23.51 -40.81 -23.44
C LEU A 412 24.31 -42.08 -23.10
N ARG A 413 25.48 -41.96 -22.44
CA ARG A 413 26.26 -43.12 -22.00
C ARG A 413 25.47 -44.01 -21.04
N LEU A 414 24.81 -43.42 -20.04
CA LEU A 414 23.94 -44.15 -19.11
C LEU A 414 22.79 -44.85 -19.83
N HIS A 415 22.19 -44.23 -20.84
CA HIS A 415 21.14 -44.88 -21.64
C HIS A 415 21.66 -46.03 -22.50
N ARG A 416 22.88 -45.91 -23.07
CA ARG A 416 23.54 -47.00 -23.82
C ARG A 416 23.77 -48.20 -22.90
N GLU A 417 24.27 -47.98 -21.68
CA GLU A 417 24.47 -49.01 -20.67
C GLU A 417 23.15 -49.67 -20.24
N ARG A 418 22.12 -48.87 -19.89
CA ARG A 418 20.79 -49.37 -19.48
C ARG A 418 20.04 -50.12 -20.58
N SER A 419 20.35 -49.79 -21.82
CA SER A 419 19.80 -50.46 -23.01
C SER A 419 20.66 -51.62 -23.48
N LYS A 420 21.76 -51.96 -22.77
CA LYS A 420 22.65 -53.07 -23.11
C LYS A 420 23.21 -53.00 -24.54
N LEU A 421 23.38 -51.79 -25.08
CA LEU A 421 23.93 -51.60 -26.42
C LEU A 421 25.44 -51.85 -26.50
N ASN A 422 26.09 -52.05 -25.35
CA ASN A 422 27.51 -52.38 -25.24
C ASN A 422 27.76 -53.91 -25.27
N GLU A 423 26.71 -54.74 -25.23
CA GLU A 423 26.83 -56.22 -25.24
C GLU A 423 26.96 -56.74 -26.69
N THR A 424 27.90 -57.67 -26.93
CA THR A 424 28.26 -58.17 -28.28
C THR A 424 27.19 -59.04 -28.95
N ASP A 425 26.11 -59.38 -28.25
CA ASP A 425 25.12 -60.35 -28.72
C ASP A 425 24.32 -59.81 -29.93
N ARG A 426 24.17 -60.64 -30.98
CA ARG A 426 23.69 -60.18 -32.30
C ARG A 426 22.16 -60.17 -32.44
N THR A 427 21.44 -60.94 -31.63
CA THR A 427 19.99 -61.19 -31.77
C THR A 427 19.10 -60.27 -30.93
N LEU A 428 19.66 -59.50 -29.97
CA LEU A 428 18.92 -58.57 -29.09
C LEU A 428 19.00 -57.09 -29.50
N ARG A 429 19.63 -56.77 -30.64
CA ARG A 429 20.06 -55.39 -30.96
C ARG A 429 18.92 -54.41 -31.27
N LEU A 430 17.84 -54.85 -31.95
CA LEU A 430 16.77 -53.93 -32.35
C LEU A 430 15.92 -53.46 -31.16
N GLN A 431 15.55 -54.36 -30.25
CA GLN A 431 14.78 -54.00 -29.05
C GLN A 431 15.59 -53.08 -28.13
N ASN A 432 16.89 -53.37 -27.97
CA ASN A 432 17.83 -52.51 -27.24
C ASN A 432 17.98 -51.13 -27.88
N LEU A 433 18.02 -51.06 -29.21
CA LEU A 433 18.05 -49.79 -29.95
C LEU A 433 16.75 -49.00 -29.78
N VAL A 434 15.58 -49.64 -29.89
CA VAL A 434 14.28 -48.98 -29.68
C VAL A 434 14.17 -48.45 -28.26
N LYS A 435 14.63 -49.23 -27.26
CA LYS A 435 14.67 -48.81 -25.85
C LYS A 435 15.56 -47.58 -25.65
N TYR A 436 16.76 -47.59 -26.25
CA TYR A 436 17.68 -46.45 -26.23
C TYR A 436 17.08 -45.21 -26.88
N LEU A 437 16.50 -45.34 -28.08
CA LEU A 437 15.85 -44.24 -28.79
C LEU A 437 14.65 -43.69 -28.03
N SER A 438 13.92 -44.53 -27.30
CA SER A 438 12.83 -44.10 -26.42
C SER A 438 13.34 -43.24 -25.27
N TYR A 439 14.46 -43.62 -24.64
CA TYR A 439 15.10 -42.79 -23.60
C TYR A 439 15.61 -41.46 -24.15
N VAL A 440 16.27 -41.47 -25.32
CA VAL A 440 16.73 -40.24 -25.98
C VAL A 440 15.55 -39.33 -26.34
N SER A 441 14.47 -39.90 -26.89
CA SER A 441 13.25 -39.16 -27.20
C SER A 441 12.62 -38.54 -25.96
N SER A 442 12.60 -39.26 -24.84
CA SER A 442 12.14 -38.73 -23.56
C SER A 442 12.98 -37.52 -23.11
N ASP A 443 14.30 -37.57 -23.22
CA ASP A 443 15.18 -36.45 -22.83
C ASP A 443 15.04 -35.24 -23.78
N VAL A 444 14.79 -35.47 -25.08
CA VAL A 444 14.46 -34.39 -26.02
C VAL A 444 13.12 -33.74 -25.66
N ASN A 445 12.11 -34.55 -25.29
CA ASN A 445 10.83 -34.03 -24.82
C ASN A 445 10.98 -33.23 -23.52
N LEU A 446 11.86 -33.63 -22.61
CA LEU A 446 12.18 -32.85 -21.40
C LEU A 446 12.76 -31.47 -21.76
N LEU A 447 13.73 -31.40 -22.68
CA LEU A 447 14.26 -30.11 -23.16
C LEU A 447 13.20 -29.26 -23.86
N TYR A 448 12.33 -29.87 -24.66
CA TYR A 448 11.25 -29.18 -25.37
C TYR A 448 10.24 -28.60 -24.39
N ASN A 449 9.74 -29.41 -23.45
CA ASN A 449 8.80 -28.98 -22.42
C ASN A 449 9.40 -27.88 -21.52
N TRP A 450 10.69 -27.98 -21.21
CA TRP A 450 11.38 -26.92 -20.48
C TRP A 450 11.43 -25.62 -21.29
N LYS A 451 11.77 -25.68 -22.59
CA LYS A 451 11.76 -24.52 -23.49
C LYS A 451 10.38 -23.88 -23.60
N THR A 452 9.30 -24.67 -23.67
CA THR A 452 7.95 -24.12 -23.77
C THR A 452 7.56 -23.36 -22.50
N ASN A 453 7.98 -23.84 -21.34
CA ASN A 453 7.71 -23.22 -20.04
C ASN A 453 8.66 -22.04 -19.74
N ASN A 454 9.88 -22.05 -20.30
CA ASN A 454 10.94 -21.09 -20.01
C ASN A 454 11.47 -20.41 -21.30
N LYS A 455 10.57 -19.97 -22.18
CA LYS A 455 10.92 -19.39 -23.51
C LYS A 455 11.98 -18.30 -23.42
N ASP A 456 11.82 -17.47 -22.40
CA ASP A 456 12.63 -16.30 -22.10
C ASP A 456 14.06 -16.64 -21.67
N LEU A 457 14.24 -17.72 -20.91
CA LEU A 457 15.56 -18.24 -20.55
C LEU A 457 16.18 -18.98 -21.73
N ASN A 458 15.38 -19.75 -22.48
CA ASN A 458 15.86 -20.45 -23.66
C ASN A 458 16.36 -19.48 -24.73
N MET A 459 15.66 -18.37 -24.97
CA MET A 459 16.13 -17.32 -25.87
C MET A 459 17.47 -16.71 -25.42
N SER A 460 17.68 -16.61 -24.11
CA SER A 460 18.88 -15.98 -23.52
C SER A 460 20.11 -16.90 -23.52
N PHE A 461 19.91 -18.21 -23.26
CA PHE A 461 20.97 -19.20 -23.02
C PHE A 461 21.01 -20.35 -24.04
N GLN A 462 20.02 -20.46 -24.93
CA GLN A 462 19.94 -21.46 -26.01
C GLN A 462 19.99 -22.92 -25.52
N ILE A 463 19.32 -23.23 -24.39
CA ILE A 463 19.40 -24.52 -23.72
C ILE A 463 18.92 -25.66 -24.61
N PHE A 464 17.74 -25.51 -25.23
CA PHE A 464 17.19 -26.51 -26.14
C PHE A 464 18.09 -26.74 -27.34
N GLU A 465 18.50 -25.67 -28.02
CA GLU A 465 19.34 -25.75 -29.22
C GLU A 465 20.68 -26.43 -28.92
N ASN A 466 21.29 -26.13 -27.78
CA ASN A 466 22.55 -26.73 -27.35
C ASN A 466 22.38 -28.20 -26.93
N GLY A 467 21.37 -28.53 -26.12
CA GLY A 467 21.13 -29.89 -25.62
C GLY A 467 20.60 -30.85 -26.69
N SER A 468 19.60 -30.43 -27.46
CA SER A 468 18.96 -31.27 -28.50
C SER A 468 19.95 -31.63 -29.61
N LYS A 469 20.87 -30.74 -29.97
CA LYS A 469 21.90 -31.02 -30.97
C LYS A 469 22.77 -32.20 -30.57
N ILE A 470 23.10 -32.36 -29.29
CA ILE A 470 23.87 -33.49 -28.78
C ILE A 470 23.01 -34.75 -28.75
N LEU A 471 21.82 -34.68 -28.13
CA LEU A 471 20.93 -35.83 -28.01
C LEU A 471 20.49 -36.41 -29.36
N ILE A 472 20.34 -35.58 -30.40
CA ILE A 472 19.88 -36.01 -31.73
C ILE A 472 21.05 -36.44 -32.62
N ARG A 473 22.25 -35.83 -32.51
CA ARG A 473 23.39 -36.13 -33.40
C ARG A 473 24.32 -37.22 -32.88
N HIS A 474 24.55 -37.30 -31.56
CA HIS A 474 25.47 -38.25 -30.96
C HIS A 474 24.99 -39.74 -30.87
N PRO A 475 23.70 -40.09 -31.07
CA PRO A 475 23.27 -41.49 -31.19
C PRO A 475 23.86 -42.27 -32.37
N TRP A 476 24.39 -41.58 -33.38
CA TRP A 476 24.72 -42.15 -34.70
C TRP A 476 26.23 -42.31 -34.95
N ASN A 477 27.06 -41.83 -34.01
CA ASN A 477 28.49 -42.08 -33.92
C ASN A 477 28.76 -42.99 -32.71
#